data_AF-A0A6J8CV56-F1
#
_entry.id   AF-A0A6J8CV56-F1
#
_cell.length_a   1.000
_cell.length_b   1.000
_cell.length_c   1.000
_cell.angle_alpha   90.00
_cell.angle_beta   90.00
_cell.angle_gamma   90.00
#
_symmetry.space_group_name_H-M   'P 1'
#
loop_
_entity.id
_entity.type
_entity.pdbx_description
1 polymer ?
#
loop_
_entity_poly.entity_id
_entity_poly.type
_entity_poly.pdbx_seq_one_letter_code
_entity_poly.pdbx_strand_id
1 'polypeptide(L)'
;MKYKQEASGCKCDPKYCKPDCENDKECKTKIQYIIDNAAYNLDIDKVKHNSGLRFIAKICLNNLWGHFEHITKIVFNEKYKDISTMILDENIVLTEYKEKEEYSKPNPSVNVYIALFTTAHARLKLYELLDILQERVLYMDTDSCIYNDDGSEACKKVENMMGSKLGDLTDEIVSKHNANHIKQFISAGPKDYSMKLDTEKLVSCCKGFRLNAEVEEKITLDKKKKNSY
;
A
#
# COMPACT_ATOMS: atom_id res chain seq x y z
N MET A 1 -2.00 -11.88 10.90
CA MET A 1 -2.39 -10.53 11.35
C MET A 1 -1.71 -10.18 12.67
N LYS A 2 -1.82 -11.03 13.69
CA LYS A 2 -1.11 -10.96 14.99
C LYS A 2 0.33 -10.43 14.91
N TYR A 3 1.24 -11.17 14.25
CA TYR A 3 2.65 -10.77 14.14
C TYR A 3 2.89 -9.41 13.48
N LYS A 4 2.05 -9.01 12.52
CA LYS A 4 2.15 -7.68 11.88
C LYS A 4 1.83 -6.58 12.90
N GLN A 5 0.83 -6.81 13.75
CA GLN A 5 0.40 -5.82 14.72
C GLN A 5 1.34 -5.77 15.94
N GLU A 6 1.81 -6.91 16.43
CA GLU A 6 2.85 -6.99 17.45
C GLU A 6 4.14 -6.28 17.01
N ALA A 7 4.60 -6.56 15.77
CA ALA A 7 5.79 -5.93 15.20
C ALA A 7 5.59 -4.45 14.80
N SER A 8 4.35 -3.97 14.74
CA SER A 8 4.11 -2.54 14.48
C SER A 8 4.51 -1.69 15.68
N GLY A 9 4.30 -2.20 16.91
CA GLY A 9 4.60 -1.50 18.15
C GLY A 9 3.96 -0.11 18.23
N CYS A 10 4.41 0.71 19.17
CA CYS A 10 4.24 2.15 19.07
C CYS A 10 5.38 2.71 18.22
N LYS A 11 5.08 3.17 17.02
CA LYS A 11 5.98 4.09 16.33
C LYS A 11 5.77 5.46 16.99
N CYS A 12 6.81 6.07 17.54
CA CYS A 12 6.71 7.44 18.05
C CYS A 12 6.33 8.33 16.85
N ASP A 13 5.10 8.84 16.82
CA ASP A 13 4.69 9.83 15.82
C ASP A 13 5.31 11.17 16.25
N PRO A 14 6.22 11.79 15.48
CA PRO A 14 6.89 13.02 15.88
C PRO A 14 5.94 14.20 16.11
N LYS A 15 4.71 14.13 15.58
CA LYS A 15 3.66 15.14 15.77
C LYS A 15 2.96 15.00 17.12
N TYR A 16 3.00 13.81 17.74
CA TYR A 16 2.24 13.47 18.94
C TYR A 16 3.05 12.80 20.07
N CYS A 17 4.32 12.46 19.88
CA CYS A 17 5.11 11.70 20.86
C CYS A 17 6.51 12.29 21.11
N LYS A 18 6.97 12.21 22.38
CA LYS A 18 8.32 12.58 22.81
C LYS A 18 9.38 11.54 22.40
N PRO A 19 10.69 11.88 22.42
CA PRO A 19 11.79 11.00 22.00
C PRO A 19 11.89 9.65 22.74
N ASP A 20 11.34 9.53 23.95
CA ASP A 20 11.40 8.32 24.80
C ASP A 20 10.08 7.53 24.81
N CYS A 21 9.50 7.24 23.65
CA CYS A 21 8.12 6.71 23.56
C CYS A 21 7.95 5.24 23.99
N GLU A 22 9.03 4.47 24.21
CA GLU A 22 8.94 3.07 24.68
C GLU A 22 8.38 2.95 26.11
N ASN A 23 8.52 3.99 26.93
CA ASN A 23 8.00 4.04 28.31
C ASN A 23 6.81 4.99 28.49
N ASP A 24 6.27 5.54 27.40
CA ASP A 24 5.21 6.51 27.46
C ASP A 24 3.87 5.87 27.88
N LYS A 25 3.18 6.50 28.83
CA LYS A 25 1.87 6.08 29.32
C LYS A 25 0.86 6.03 28.16
N GLU A 26 0.99 6.93 27.20
CA GLU A 26 0.15 6.97 26.00
C GLU A 26 0.37 5.77 25.07
N CYS A 27 1.61 5.30 24.92
CA CYS A 27 1.91 4.13 24.11
C CYS A 27 1.27 2.87 24.70
N LYS A 28 1.38 2.68 26.02
CA LYS A 28 0.73 1.56 26.72
C LYS A 28 -0.79 1.62 26.62
N THR A 29 -1.39 2.80 26.76
CA THR A 29 -2.84 2.99 26.57
C THR A 29 -3.27 2.70 25.13
N LYS A 30 -2.49 3.10 24.10
CA LYS A 30 -2.76 2.76 22.70
C LYS A 30 -2.67 1.25 22.45
N ILE A 31 -1.66 0.59 23.00
CA ILE A 31 -1.51 -0.87 22.89
C ILE A 31 -2.67 -1.59 23.57
N GLN A 32 -3.08 -1.15 24.76
CA GLN A 32 -4.23 -1.71 25.48
C GLN A 32 -5.52 -1.52 24.69
N TYR A 33 -5.77 -0.32 24.15
CA TYR A 33 -6.92 -0.06 23.29
C TYR A 33 -6.96 -1.01 22.07
N ILE A 34 -5.81 -1.24 21.43
CA ILE A 34 -5.69 -2.17 20.32
C ILE A 34 -6.04 -3.60 20.76
N ILE A 35 -5.57 -4.03 21.94
CA ILE A 35 -5.85 -5.36 22.48
C ILE A 35 -7.34 -5.53 22.77
N ASP A 36 -7.93 -4.58 23.49
CA ASP A 36 -9.34 -4.60 23.91
C ASP A 36 -10.28 -4.65 22.70
N ASN A 37 -9.85 -4.10 21.56
CA ASN A 37 -10.65 -4.01 20.35
C ASN A 37 -10.20 -5.00 19.25
N ALA A 38 -9.11 -5.74 19.42
CA ALA A 38 -8.64 -6.70 18.42
C ALA A 38 -9.55 -7.94 18.39
N ALA A 39 -9.78 -8.48 17.19
CA ALA A 39 -10.49 -9.75 17.02
C ALA A 39 -9.64 -10.99 17.41
N TYR A 40 -8.44 -10.79 17.95
CA TYR A 40 -7.49 -11.85 18.29
C TYR A 40 -6.60 -11.46 19.47
N ASN A 41 -6.15 -12.47 20.23
CA ASN A 41 -5.33 -12.28 21.42
C ASN A 41 -3.91 -11.83 21.05
N LEU A 42 -3.63 -10.56 21.32
CA LEU A 42 -2.32 -9.93 21.25
C LEU A 42 -1.60 -10.08 22.59
N ASP A 43 -0.31 -10.38 22.53
CA ASP A 43 0.54 -10.51 23.72
C ASP A 43 1.29 -9.18 23.93
N ILE A 44 0.95 -8.45 25.01
CA ILE A 44 1.50 -7.12 25.31
C ILE A 44 3.03 -7.14 25.29
N ASP A 45 3.63 -8.17 25.88
CA ASP A 45 5.08 -8.28 26.04
C ASP A 45 5.80 -8.48 24.70
N LYS A 46 5.06 -8.91 23.66
CA LYS A 46 5.55 -9.07 22.29
C LYS A 46 5.30 -7.85 21.41
N VAL A 47 4.55 -6.85 21.87
CA VAL A 47 4.28 -5.63 21.09
C VAL A 47 5.50 -4.71 21.15
N LYS A 48 6.45 -4.94 20.23
CA LYS A 48 7.65 -4.12 20.06
C LYS A 48 7.85 -3.73 18.61
N HIS A 49 8.23 -2.48 18.38
CA HIS A 49 8.49 -2.00 17.02
C HIS A 49 9.64 -2.79 16.38
N ASN A 50 9.33 -3.51 15.29
CA ASN A 50 10.29 -4.26 14.50
C ASN A 50 9.93 -4.14 13.01
N SER A 51 10.63 -3.25 12.31
CA SER A 51 10.36 -2.94 10.90
C SER A 51 10.52 -4.15 9.97
N GLY A 52 11.54 -4.99 10.21
CA GLY A 52 11.81 -6.19 9.41
C GLY A 52 10.76 -7.28 9.61
N LEU A 53 10.42 -7.61 10.85
CA LEU A 53 9.37 -8.59 11.16
C LEU A 53 8.01 -8.10 10.64
N ARG A 54 7.71 -6.81 10.81
CA ARG A 54 6.49 -6.21 10.26
C ARG A 54 6.43 -6.31 8.75
N PHE A 55 7.55 -6.08 8.06
CA PHE A 55 7.65 -6.22 6.61
C PHE A 55 7.37 -7.66 6.15
N ILE A 56 8.03 -8.65 6.77
CA ILE A 56 7.84 -10.08 6.47
C ILE A 56 6.38 -10.47 6.74
N ALA A 57 5.84 -10.13 7.91
CA ALA A 57 4.46 -10.42 8.27
C ALA A 57 3.45 -9.76 7.31
N LYS A 58 3.73 -8.53 6.85
CA LYS A 58 2.90 -7.83 5.84
C LYS A 58 2.97 -8.54 4.48
N ILE A 59 4.15 -8.95 4.03
CA ILE A 59 4.32 -9.69 2.77
C ILE A 59 3.55 -11.01 2.82
N CYS A 60 3.71 -11.80 3.88
CA CYS A 60 3.02 -13.08 4.00
C CYS A 60 1.49 -12.92 3.94
N LEU A 61 0.94 -11.88 4.58
CA LEU A 61 -0.50 -11.58 4.54
C LEU A 61 -0.96 -11.15 3.14
N ASN A 62 -0.22 -10.25 2.49
CA ASN A 62 -0.56 -9.78 1.15
C ASN A 62 -0.45 -10.91 0.11
N ASN A 63 0.56 -11.78 0.23
CA ASN A 63 0.75 -12.92 -0.65
C ASN A 63 -0.32 -14.00 -0.44
N LEU A 64 -0.81 -14.17 0.79
CA LEU A 64 -1.91 -15.09 1.06
C LEU A 64 -3.17 -14.70 0.27
N TRP A 65 -3.46 -13.40 0.14
CA TRP A 65 -4.59 -12.92 -0.65
C TRP A 65 -4.38 -13.19 -2.15
N GLY A 66 -3.18 -12.88 -2.66
CA GLY A 66 -2.81 -13.25 -4.04
C GLY A 66 -2.90 -14.76 -4.29
N HIS A 67 -2.57 -15.59 -3.30
CA HIS A 67 -2.70 -17.04 -3.41
C HIS A 67 -4.15 -17.50 -3.60
N PHE A 68 -5.13 -16.87 -2.92
CA PHE A 68 -6.54 -17.22 -3.10
C PHE A 68 -7.12 -16.75 -4.43
N GLU A 69 -6.57 -15.68 -5.02
CA GLU A 69 -6.94 -15.20 -6.36
C GLU A 69 -6.27 -16.04 -7.47
N HIS A 70 -5.09 -16.60 -7.21
CA HIS A 70 -4.31 -17.33 -8.19
C HIS A 70 -4.97 -18.65 -8.59
N ILE A 71 -5.74 -18.61 -9.68
CA ILE A 71 -5.96 -19.76 -10.55
C ILE A 71 -4.58 -20.10 -11.13
N THR A 72 -4.03 -21.22 -10.69
CA THR A 72 -2.67 -21.71 -10.93
C THR A 72 -2.05 -21.34 -12.29
N LYS A 73 -1.15 -20.36 -12.32
CA LYS A 73 0.03 -20.36 -13.19
C LYS A 73 1.27 -20.23 -12.31
N ILE A 74 1.63 -21.32 -11.63
CA ILE A 74 2.88 -21.38 -10.87
C ILE A 74 4.03 -21.28 -11.88
N VAL A 75 4.84 -20.24 -11.73
CA VAL A 75 6.05 -19.97 -12.50
C VAL A 75 7.22 -20.57 -11.73
N PHE A 76 7.48 -21.85 -11.98
CA PHE A 76 8.83 -22.41 -11.89
C PHE A 76 9.02 -23.28 -13.15
N ASN A 77 10.14 -23.09 -13.81
CA ASN A 77 10.24 -23.06 -15.26
C ASN A 77 10.41 -24.44 -15.92
N GLU A 78 9.32 -25.20 -16.02
CA GLU A 78 9.16 -26.32 -16.98
C GLU A 78 8.15 -25.98 -18.10
N LYS A 79 7.79 -24.69 -18.21
CA LYS A 79 6.67 -24.19 -19.00
C LYS A 79 6.98 -23.99 -20.48
N TYR A 80 8.24 -24.03 -20.87
CA TYR A 80 8.63 -23.78 -22.25
C TYR A 80 8.80 -25.11 -23.00
N LYS A 81 8.02 -25.30 -24.05
CA LYS A 81 8.21 -26.32 -25.10
C LYS A 81 8.75 -25.62 -26.35
N ASP A 82 9.32 -26.39 -27.26
CA ASP A 82 9.77 -25.92 -28.56
C ASP A 82 10.72 -24.71 -28.48
N ILE A 83 11.75 -24.80 -27.63
CA ILE A 83 12.79 -23.77 -27.55
C ILE A 83 13.63 -23.85 -28.82
N SER A 84 13.49 -22.84 -29.68
CA SER A 84 14.29 -22.64 -30.88
C SER A 84 15.21 -21.45 -30.66
N THR A 85 16.49 -21.61 -30.98
CA THR A 85 17.48 -20.56 -30.78
C THR A 85 18.18 -20.29 -32.11
N MET A 86 18.13 -19.04 -32.55
CA MET A 86 18.82 -18.54 -33.74
C MET A 86 19.88 -17.52 -33.32
N ILE A 87 21.12 -17.73 -33.77
CA ILE A 87 22.20 -16.76 -33.58
C ILE A 87 22.04 -15.72 -34.69
N LEU A 88 21.79 -14.47 -34.30
CA LEU A 88 21.66 -13.36 -35.24
C LEU A 88 23.01 -12.66 -35.48
N ASP A 89 23.91 -12.69 -34.49
CA ASP A 89 25.26 -12.13 -34.55
C ASP A 89 26.15 -12.73 -33.43
N GLU A 90 27.46 -12.41 -33.41
CA GLU A 90 28.43 -12.84 -32.39
C GLU A 90 28.00 -12.53 -30.95
N ASN A 91 27.17 -11.50 -30.77
CA ASN A 91 26.70 -11.03 -29.48
C ASN A 91 25.18 -11.15 -29.26
N ILE A 92 24.42 -11.64 -30.25
CA ILE A 92 22.95 -11.64 -30.20
C ILE A 92 22.39 -13.00 -30.58
N VAL A 93 21.59 -13.53 -29.66
CA VAL A 93 20.90 -14.81 -29.81
C VAL A 93 19.41 -14.58 -29.61
N LEU A 94 18.62 -14.86 -30.63
CA LEU A 94 17.16 -14.87 -30.56
C LEU A 94 16.70 -16.24 -30.08
N THR A 95 15.88 -16.30 -29.04
CA THR A 95 15.30 -17.55 -28.55
C THR A 95 13.78 -17.44 -28.56
N GLU A 96 13.16 -18.29 -29.36
CA GLU A 96 11.72 -18.47 -29.46
C GLU A 96 11.31 -19.68 -28.63
N TYR A 97 10.18 -19.62 -27.95
CA TYR A 97 9.64 -20.72 -27.18
C TYR A 97 8.12 -20.68 -27.22
N LYS A 98 7.48 -21.83 -27.02
CA LYS A 98 6.03 -21.93 -26.80
C LYS A 98 5.73 -22.24 -25.33
N GLU A 99 4.76 -21.55 -24.74
CA GLU A 99 4.25 -21.93 -23.42
C GLU A 99 3.45 -23.24 -23.55
N LYS A 100 3.70 -24.22 -22.69
CA LYS A 100 2.86 -25.42 -22.57
C LYS A 100 1.43 -24.99 -22.24
N GLU A 101 0.47 -25.32 -23.09
CA GLU A 101 -0.96 -25.30 -22.73
C GLU A 101 -1.28 -26.49 -21.82
N GLU A 102 -0.69 -26.55 -20.63
CA GLU A 102 -1.06 -27.57 -19.65
C GLU A 102 -2.14 -27.02 -18.72
N TYR A 103 -3.29 -27.70 -18.75
CA TYR A 103 -4.40 -27.53 -17.83
C TYR A 103 -3.88 -27.73 -16.40
N SER A 104 -3.60 -26.62 -15.71
CA SER A 104 -3.17 -26.67 -14.33
C SER A 104 -4.31 -27.28 -13.51
N LYS A 105 -4.06 -28.41 -12.85
CA LYS A 105 -5.00 -28.91 -11.84
C LYS A 105 -5.26 -27.78 -10.84
N PRO A 106 -6.53 -27.42 -10.56
CA PRO A 106 -6.82 -26.38 -9.61
C PRO A 106 -6.18 -26.76 -8.28
N ASN A 107 -5.34 -25.88 -7.74
CA ASN A 107 -4.73 -26.10 -6.45
C ASN A 107 -5.86 -26.14 -5.40
N PRO A 108 -6.03 -27.24 -4.64
CA PRO A 108 -7.10 -27.38 -3.66
C PRO A 108 -7.05 -26.32 -2.54
N SER A 109 -5.92 -25.65 -2.36
CA SER A 109 -5.75 -24.55 -1.41
C SER A 109 -6.22 -23.19 -1.92
N VAL A 110 -6.63 -23.06 -3.18
CA VAL A 110 -7.12 -21.82 -3.78
C VAL A 110 -8.63 -21.73 -3.60
N ASN A 111 -9.11 -20.57 -3.13
CA ASN A 111 -10.54 -20.30 -2.99
C ASN A 111 -10.86 -18.91 -3.54
N VAL A 112 -11.33 -18.90 -4.79
CA VAL A 112 -11.67 -17.66 -5.51
C VAL A 112 -12.77 -16.86 -4.80
N TYR A 113 -13.68 -17.52 -4.08
CA TYR A 113 -14.73 -16.82 -3.34
C TYR A 113 -14.15 -16.00 -2.19
N ILE A 114 -13.14 -16.52 -1.47
CA ILE A 114 -12.44 -15.76 -0.43
C ILE A 114 -11.79 -14.51 -1.04
N ALA A 115 -11.12 -14.64 -2.18
CA ALA A 115 -10.52 -13.50 -2.88
C ALA A 115 -11.57 -12.47 -3.32
N LEU A 116 -12.68 -12.93 -3.90
CA LEU A 116 -13.77 -12.08 -4.36
C LEU A 116 -14.40 -11.30 -3.20
N PHE A 117 -14.80 -11.98 -2.12
CA PHE A 117 -15.40 -11.33 -0.96
C PHE A 117 -14.41 -10.38 -0.27
N THR A 118 -13.15 -10.78 -0.11
CA THR A 118 -12.13 -9.90 0.48
C THR A 118 -11.95 -8.61 -0.32
N THR A 119 -11.88 -8.71 -1.65
CA THR A 119 -11.74 -7.54 -2.52
C THR A 119 -13.02 -6.69 -2.54
N ALA A 120 -14.20 -7.32 -2.51
CA ALA A 120 -15.47 -6.62 -2.42
C ALA A 120 -15.59 -5.83 -1.10
N HIS A 121 -15.25 -6.45 0.04
CA HIS A 121 -15.24 -5.78 1.34
C HIS A 121 -14.24 -4.63 1.41
N ALA A 122 -13.04 -4.80 0.83
CA ALA A 122 -12.06 -3.72 0.75
C ALA A 122 -12.60 -2.53 -0.07
N ARG A 123 -13.27 -2.80 -1.21
CA ARG A 123 -13.91 -1.75 -2.02
C ARG A 123 -15.06 -1.07 -1.30
N LEU A 124 -15.89 -1.81 -0.56
CA LEU A 124 -16.97 -1.23 0.25
C LEU A 124 -16.41 -0.29 1.32
N LYS A 125 -15.31 -0.67 1.98
CA LYS A 125 -14.63 0.19 2.97
C LYS A 125 -14.09 1.47 2.34
N LEU A 126 -13.50 1.39 1.15
CA LEU A 126 -13.11 2.58 0.41
C LEU A 126 -14.34 3.42 0.02
N TYR A 127 -15.42 2.78 -0.42
CA TYR A 127 -16.65 3.47 -0.80
C TYR A 127 -17.29 4.23 0.36
N GLU A 128 -17.31 3.67 1.58
CA GLU A 128 -17.75 4.37 2.80
C GLU A 128 -17.00 5.70 2.99
N LEU A 129 -15.68 5.71 2.76
CA LEU A 129 -14.85 6.91 2.85
C LEU A 129 -15.19 7.93 1.75
N LEU A 130 -15.38 7.44 0.51
CA LEU A 130 -15.75 8.30 -0.63
C LEU A 130 -17.14 8.92 -0.45
N ASP A 131 -18.09 8.18 0.12
CA ASP A 131 -19.45 8.65 0.39
C ASP A 131 -19.47 9.73 1.48
N ILE A 132 -18.51 9.73 2.41
CA ILE A 132 -18.35 10.83 3.37
C ILE A 132 -17.73 12.05 2.70
N LEU A 133 -16.65 11.85 1.93
CA LEU A 133 -15.83 12.92 1.36
C LEU A 133 -16.46 13.59 0.14
N GLN A 134 -17.28 12.87 -0.63
CA GLN A 134 -17.97 13.35 -1.83
C GLN A 134 -17.00 14.07 -2.79
N GLU A 135 -17.32 15.29 -3.21
CA GLU A 135 -16.55 16.09 -4.17
C GLU A 135 -15.14 16.49 -3.69
N ARG A 136 -14.80 16.25 -2.41
CA ARG A 136 -13.47 16.56 -1.86
C ARG A 136 -12.41 15.56 -2.29
N VAL A 137 -12.79 14.40 -2.83
CA VAL A 137 -11.86 13.36 -3.25
C VAL A 137 -11.10 13.82 -4.49
N LEU A 138 -9.77 13.91 -4.38
CA LEU A 138 -8.88 14.28 -5.48
C LEU A 138 -8.31 13.05 -6.20
N TYR A 139 -8.12 11.95 -5.46
CA TYR A 139 -7.58 10.69 -6.00
C TYR A 139 -7.89 9.52 -5.07
N MET A 140 -8.04 8.33 -5.64
CA MET A 140 -8.25 7.07 -4.90
C MET A 140 -7.46 5.93 -5.54
N ASP A 141 -6.84 5.08 -4.71
CA ASP A 141 -6.21 3.83 -5.17
C ASP A 141 -6.29 2.76 -4.09
N THR A 142 -7.04 1.70 -4.39
CA THR A 142 -7.18 0.43 -3.64
C THR A 142 -7.57 0.56 -2.16
N ASP A 143 -6.69 1.12 -1.33
CA ASP A 143 -6.79 1.29 0.11
C ASP A 143 -6.38 2.70 0.58
N SER A 144 -6.25 3.65 -0.35
CA SER A 144 -5.84 5.03 -0.09
C SER A 144 -6.71 6.05 -0.81
N CYS A 145 -6.87 7.23 -0.21
CA CYS A 145 -7.61 8.35 -0.75
C CYS A 145 -6.84 9.66 -0.45
N ILE A 146 -6.75 10.53 -1.44
CA ILE A 146 -6.26 11.91 -1.30
C ILE A 146 -7.47 12.81 -1.45
N TYR A 147 -7.67 13.72 -0.51
CA TYR A 147 -8.81 14.61 -0.49
C TYR A 147 -8.39 16.04 -0.12
N ASN A 148 -9.22 17.00 -0.50
CA ASN A 148 -9.10 18.39 -0.09
C ASN A 148 -9.72 18.57 1.30
N ASP A 149 -8.91 18.98 2.28
CA ASP A 149 -9.39 19.29 3.62
C ASP A 149 -9.84 20.75 3.70
N ASP A 150 -11.16 20.94 3.76
CA ASP A 150 -11.83 22.24 3.87
C ASP A 150 -12.30 22.53 5.31
N GLY A 151 -11.94 21.69 6.29
CA GLY A 151 -12.41 21.80 7.68
C GLY A 151 -13.90 21.50 7.86
N SER A 152 -14.57 20.95 6.84
CA SER A 152 -15.99 20.58 6.91
C SER A 152 -16.25 19.43 7.89
N GLU A 153 -17.52 19.23 8.22
CA GLU A 153 -17.94 18.11 9.05
C GLU A 153 -17.59 16.74 8.44
N ALA A 154 -17.51 16.66 7.11
CA ALA A 154 -17.06 15.45 6.41
C ALA A 154 -15.59 15.14 6.73
N CYS A 155 -14.71 16.13 6.65
CA CYS A 155 -13.30 15.97 6.98
C CYS A 155 -13.10 15.57 8.46
N LYS A 156 -13.84 16.20 9.38
CA LYS A 156 -13.81 15.82 10.81
C LYS A 156 -14.29 14.40 11.06
N LYS A 157 -15.31 13.93 10.33
CA LYS A 157 -15.75 12.53 10.40
C LYS A 157 -14.64 11.57 9.97
N VAL A 158 -13.90 11.89 8.92
CA VAL A 158 -12.76 11.07 8.47
C VAL A 158 -11.65 11.06 9.53
N GLU A 159 -11.31 12.21 10.11
CA GLU A 159 -10.35 12.30 11.21
C GLU A 159 -10.75 11.41 12.40
N ASN A 160 -12.03 11.38 12.76
CA ASN A 160 -12.55 10.52 13.82
C ASN A 160 -12.52 9.01 13.49
N MET A 161 -12.44 8.65 12.20
CA MET A 161 -12.27 7.26 11.75
C MET A 161 -10.79 6.84 11.71
N MET A 162 -9.86 7.75 11.97
CA MET A 162 -8.44 7.44 12.00
C MET A 162 -8.07 6.76 13.31
N GLY A 163 -7.12 5.83 13.23
CA GLY A 163 -6.73 5.07 14.40
C GLY A 163 -5.52 4.18 14.17
N SER A 164 -5.20 3.39 15.18
CA SER A 164 -4.03 2.50 15.19
C SER A 164 -4.41 1.01 15.18
N LYS A 165 -5.71 0.70 15.10
CA LYS A 165 -6.20 -0.68 14.99
C LYS A 165 -6.09 -1.17 13.56
N LEU A 166 -6.11 -2.49 13.40
CA LEU A 166 -6.21 -3.10 12.09
C LEU A 166 -7.55 -2.74 11.45
N GLY A 167 -7.47 -2.09 10.27
CA GLY A 167 -8.65 -1.66 9.50
C GLY A 167 -8.96 -0.17 9.64
N ASP A 168 -8.33 0.52 10.59
CA ASP A 168 -8.48 1.97 10.73
C ASP A 168 -7.75 2.72 9.62
N LEU A 169 -8.22 3.92 9.33
CA LEU A 169 -7.53 4.85 8.43
C LEU A 169 -6.29 5.43 9.12
N THR A 170 -5.21 5.61 8.37
CA THR A 170 -3.95 6.14 8.90
C THR A 170 -3.43 7.28 8.03
N ASP A 171 -2.86 8.31 8.66
CA ASP A 171 -2.20 9.41 7.94
C ASP A 171 -0.85 8.95 7.38
N GLU A 172 -0.77 8.77 6.06
CA GLU A 172 0.48 8.40 5.40
C GLU A 172 1.48 9.57 5.30
N ILE A 173 1.01 10.81 5.27
CA ILE A 173 1.84 12.00 5.07
C ILE A 173 2.70 12.25 6.30
N VAL A 174 2.08 12.19 7.48
CA VAL A 174 2.80 12.30 8.75
C VAL A 174 3.72 11.09 8.93
N SER A 175 3.19 9.87 8.77
CA SER A 175 3.91 8.66 9.16
C SER A 175 5.06 8.24 8.22
N LYS A 176 4.98 8.55 6.92
CA LYS A 176 6.00 8.19 5.91
C LYS A 176 6.89 9.36 5.50
N HIS A 177 6.37 10.59 5.52
CA HIS A 177 7.10 11.74 4.99
C HIS A 177 7.43 12.82 6.02
N ASN A 178 6.97 12.66 7.27
CA ASN A 178 7.20 13.61 8.37
C ASN A 178 6.77 15.05 7.98
N ALA A 179 5.64 15.12 7.28
CA ALA A 179 5.02 16.32 6.73
C ALA A 179 3.62 16.48 7.32
N ASN A 180 3.08 17.69 7.37
CA ASN A 180 1.74 17.90 7.95
C ASN A 180 0.61 17.82 6.93
N HIS A 181 0.84 18.30 5.71
CA HIS A 181 -0.17 18.32 4.66
C HIS A 181 0.49 18.41 3.28
N ILE A 182 -0.30 18.14 2.25
CA ILE A 182 0.08 18.32 0.85
C ILE A 182 -0.26 19.77 0.44
N LYS A 183 0.74 20.53 -0.03
CA LYS A 183 0.55 21.89 -0.55
C LYS A 183 0.02 21.91 -1.98
N GLN A 184 0.49 21.00 -2.82
CA GLN A 184 0.08 20.91 -4.22
C GLN A 184 -0.04 19.45 -4.61
N PHE A 185 -1.12 19.11 -5.30
CA PHE A 185 -1.37 17.77 -5.84
C PHE A 185 -1.70 17.88 -7.32
N ILE A 186 -1.12 16.99 -8.12
CA ILE A 186 -1.39 16.86 -9.55
C ILE A 186 -1.52 15.38 -9.87
N SER A 187 -2.58 15.02 -10.58
CA SER A 187 -2.73 13.70 -11.18
C SER A 187 -2.83 13.84 -12.69
N ALA A 188 -2.10 12.99 -13.41
CA ALA A 188 -2.24 12.83 -14.85
C ALA A 188 -3.11 11.60 -15.20
N GLY A 189 -3.46 10.78 -14.20
CA GLY A 189 -4.29 9.61 -14.37
C GLY A 189 -4.05 8.55 -13.28
N PRO A 190 -4.63 7.35 -13.45
CA PRO A 190 -4.47 6.25 -12.51
C PRO A 190 -2.99 5.86 -12.34
N LYS A 191 -2.51 5.93 -11.09
CA LYS A 191 -1.12 5.61 -10.69
C LYS A 191 -0.07 6.50 -11.37
N ASP A 192 -0.48 7.70 -11.79
CA ASP A 192 0.39 8.77 -12.23
C ASP A 192 0.00 10.08 -11.53
N TYR A 193 0.74 10.40 -10.46
CA TYR A 193 0.52 11.62 -9.68
C TYR A 193 1.82 12.14 -9.07
N SER A 194 1.80 13.42 -8.71
CA SER A 194 2.89 14.08 -8.02
C SER A 194 2.31 15.01 -6.96
N MET A 195 2.97 15.06 -5.80
CA MET A 195 2.58 15.89 -4.69
C MET A 195 3.78 16.67 -4.15
N LYS A 196 3.51 17.90 -3.72
CA LYS A 196 4.45 18.76 -2.99
C LYS A 196 3.98 18.85 -1.55
N LEU A 197 4.85 18.48 -0.62
CA LEU A 197 4.56 18.52 0.81
C LEU A 197 4.86 19.91 1.39
N ASP A 198 4.36 20.18 2.59
CA ASP A 198 4.65 21.40 3.35
C ASP A 198 6.15 21.63 3.58
N THR A 199 6.91 20.54 3.72
CA THR A 199 8.38 20.49 3.81
C THR A 199 9.12 20.79 2.51
N GLU A 200 8.41 21.21 1.44
CA GLU A 200 8.92 21.41 0.08
C GLU A 200 9.40 20.14 -0.63
N LYS A 201 9.31 18.97 0.03
CA LYS A 201 9.62 17.68 -0.56
C LYS A 201 8.64 17.31 -1.67
N LEU A 202 9.17 16.86 -2.80
CA LEU A 202 8.41 16.32 -3.92
C LEU A 202 8.30 14.80 -3.79
N VAL A 203 7.09 14.27 -3.97
CA VAL A 203 6.84 12.83 -4.04
C VAL A 203 6.09 12.57 -5.34
N SER A 204 6.67 11.74 -6.20
CA SER A 204 6.10 11.38 -7.50
C SER A 204 5.85 9.87 -7.55
N CYS A 205 4.73 9.49 -8.15
CA CYS A 205 4.38 8.12 -8.49
C CYS A 205 4.06 8.07 -9.99
N CYS A 206 4.72 7.20 -10.73
CA CYS A 206 4.43 6.96 -12.15
C CYS A 206 4.61 5.47 -12.43
N LYS A 207 3.50 4.75 -12.60
CA LYS A 207 3.55 3.32 -12.88
C LYS A 207 4.06 3.07 -14.31
N GLY A 208 4.93 2.08 -14.46
CA GLY A 208 5.52 1.70 -15.75
C GLY A 208 6.94 2.24 -15.97
N PHE A 209 7.38 3.21 -15.17
CA PHE A 209 8.74 3.73 -15.18
C PHE A 209 9.44 3.46 -13.86
N ARG A 210 10.73 3.13 -13.91
CA ARG A 210 11.57 3.19 -12.71
C ARG A 210 11.93 4.65 -12.49
N LEU A 211 11.58 5.17 -11.32
CA LEU A 211 11.98 6.51 -10.88
C LEU A 211 13.44 6.44 -10.47
N ASN A 212 14.31 6.66 -11.45
CA ASN A 212 15.74 6.83 -11.26
C ASN A 212 16.01 8.34 -11.11
N ALA A 213 17.17 8.74 -10.57
CA ALA A 213 17.51 10.16 -10.40
C ALA A 213 17.32 11.00 -11.68
N GLU A 214 17.72 10.47 -12.85
CA GLU A 214 17.53 11.13 -14.15
C GLU A 214 16.05 11.29 -14.57
N VAL A 215 15.20 10.36 -14.14
CA VAL A 215 13.76 10.36 -14.43
C VAL A 215 13.04 11.30 -13.46
N GLU A 216 13.43 11.33 -12.18
CA GLU A 216 12.89 12.27 -11.20
C GLU A 216 13.17 13.72 -11.57
N GLU A 217 14.36 14.02 -12.09
CA GLU A 217 14.69 15.37 -12.60
C GLU A 217 13.79 15.76 -13.79
N LYS A 218 13.39 14.79 -14.60
CA LYS A 218 12.51 15.01 -15.76
C LYS A 218 11.03 15.04 -15.40
N ILE A 219 10.60 14.35 -14.34
CA ILE A 219 9.22 14.31 -13.84
C ILE A 219 9.05 15.38 -12.75
N THR A 220 9.15 16.64 -13.16
CA THR A 220 8.88 17.79 -12.28
C THR A 220 7.39 18.13 -12.28
N LEU A 221 6.86 18.62 -11.14
CA LEU A 221 5.47 19.10 -11.04
C LEU A 221 5.13 20.11 -12.14
N ASP A 222 6.03 21.02 -12.47
CA ASP A 222 5.80 22.06 -13.49
C ASP A 222 5.66 21.49 -14.91
N LYS A 223 6.32 20.37 -15.20
CA LYS A 223 6.16 19.66 -16.47
C LYS A 223 4.84 18.89 -16.52
N LYS A 224 4.40 18.33 -15.39
CA LYS A 224 3.04 17.74 -15.30
C LYS A 224 1.96 18.82 -15.44
N LYS A 225 2.09 19.99 -14.80
CA LYS A 225 1.17 21.13 -14.97
C LYS A 225 0.98 21.53 -16.44
N LYS A 226 2.04 21.49 -17.25
CA LYS A 226 1.96 21.81 -18.69
C LYS A 226 1.24 20.77 -19.53
N ASN A 227 1.16 19.52 -19.06
CA ASN A 227 0.59 18.39 -19.80
C ASN A 227 -0.78 17.95 -19.25
N SER A 228 -1.18 18.46 -18.08
CA SER A 228 -2.54 18.32 -17.55
C SER A 228 -3.43 19.35 -18.24
N TYR A 229 -4.30 18.88 -19.13
CA TYR A 229 -5.31 19.68 -19.82
C TYR A 229 -6.47 20.05 -18.90
#